data_AF-A0A0G3MBH6-F1
#
_entry.id   AF-A0A0G3MBH6-F1
#
_cell.length_a   1.000
_cell.length_b   1.000
_cell.length_c   1.000
_cell.angle_alpha   90.00
_cell.angle_beta   90.00
_cell.angle_gamma   90.00
#
_symmetry.space_group_name_H-M   'P 1'
#
loop_
_entity.id
_entity.type
_entity.pdbx_description
1 polymer ?
#
loop_
_entity_poly.entity_id
_entity_poly.type
_entity_poly.pdbx_seq_one_letter_code
_entity_poly.pdbx_strand_id
1 'polypeptide(L)'
;MEMPVPCPRCDEWIELHSTRKSPLTEELLCDECFSVEDQVNDYKEEIEDIQCDLENHTEYMKGDRRGWKKKVKELKEKIKKLGFDFEEL
;
A
#
# COMPACT_ATOMS: atom_id res chain seq x y z
N MET A 1 -6.91 -30.66 -13.45
CA MET A 1 -7.40 -29.44 -14.10
C MET A 1 -7.45 -28.39 -13.02
N GLU A 2 -6.55 -27.41 -13.06
CA GLU A 2 -6.61 -26.29 -12.12
C GLU A 2 -7.68 -25.32 -12.61
N MET A 3 -8.56 -24.91 -11.70
CA MET A 3 -9.64 -23.99 -12.02
C MET A 3 -9.11 -22.56 -11.89
N PRO A 4 -9.37 -21.68 -12.87
CA PRO A 4 -9.04 -20.26 -12.75
C PRO A 4 -9.81 -19.66 -11.57
N VAL A 5 -9.18 -18.72 -10.88
CA VAL A 5 -9.76 -18.00 -9.75
C VAL A 5 -10.11 -16.58 -10.19
N PRO A 6 -11.27 -16.04 -9.78
CA PRO A 6 -11.60 -14.65 -10.07
C PRO A 6 -10.78 -13.72 -9.16
N CYS A 7 -10.23 -12.65 -9.72
CA CYS A 7 -9.63 -11.59 -8.93
C CYS A 7 -10.73 -10.78 -8.21
N PRO A 8 -10.70 -10.64 -6.88
CA PRO A 8 -11.73 -9.89 -6.14
C PRO A 8 -11.73 -8.38 -6.46
N ARG A 9 -10.69 -7.84 -7.11
CA ARG A 9 -10.57 -6.41 -7.46
C ARG A 9 -10.88 -6.07 -8.91
N CYS A 10 -10.56 -6.95 -9.86
CA CYS A 10 -10.84 -6.71 -11.28
C CYS A 10 -11.87 -7.66 -11.89
N ASP A 11 -12.39 -8.63 -11.12
CA ASP A 11 -13.34 -9.67 -11.55
C ASP A 11 -12.85 -10.52 -12.74
N GLU A 12 -11.57 -10.40 -13.12
CA GLU A 12 -10.99 -11.19 -14.18
C GLU A 12 -10.63 -12.59 -13.68
N TRP A 13 -10.91 -13.58 -14.53
CA TRP A 13 -10.56 -14.97 -14.29
C TRP A 13 -9.11 -15.18 -14.67
N ILE A 14 -8.30 -15.46 -13.67
CA ILE A 14 -6.85 -15.60 -13.79
C ILE A 14 -6.43 -17.00 -13.36
N GLU A 15 -5.37 -17.50 -13.98
CA GLU A 15 -4.81 -18.79 -13.60
C GLU A 15 -4.28 -18.72 -12.17
N LEU A 16 -4.52 -19.79 -11.40
CA LEU A 16 -4.16 -19.86 -9.98
C LEU A 16 -2.65 -19.61 -9.76
N HIS A 17 -1.80 -20.06 -10.69
CA HIS A 17 -0.35 -19.81 -10.70
C HIS A 17 0.07 -18.38 -11.06
N SER A 18 -0.81 -17.61 -11.69
CA SER A 18 -0.60 -16.19 -12.02
C SER A 18 -1.18 -15.26 -10.96
N THR A 19 -1.73 -15.83 -9.88
CA THR A 19 -2.23 -15.06 -8.74
C THR A 19 -1.16 -14.95 -7.66
N ARG A 20 -1.13 -13.82 -6.97
CA ARG A 20 -0.26 -13.58 -5.82
C ARG A 20 -1.09 -13.26 -4.59
N LYS A 21 -0.54 -13.62 -3.44
CA LYS A 21 -1.17 -13.33 -2.16
C LYS A 21 -0.99 -11.85 -1.82
N SER A 22 -2.08 -11.15 -1.58
CA SER A 22 -2.13 -9.77 -1.13
C SER A 22 -1.27 -9.57 0.12
N PRO A 23 -0.43 -8.52 0.19
CA PRO A 23 0.27 -8.14 1.41
C PRO A 23 -0.65 -7.50 2.46
N LEU A 24 -1.88 -7.11 2.08
CA LEU A 24 -2.80 -6.32 2.91
C LEU A 24 -3.97 -7.15 3.45
N THR A 25 -4.65 -7.90 2.58
CA THR A 25 -5.85 -8.68 2.94
C THR A 25 -5.64 -10.19 2.90
N GLU A 26 -4.43 -10.65 2.57
CA GLU A 26 -4.08 -12.07 2.38
C GLU A 26 -4.88 -12.81 1.28
N GLU A 27 -5.65 -12.09 0.47
CA GLU A 27 -6.45 -12.63 -0.65
C GLU A 27 -5.60 -12.90 -1.90
N LEU A 28 -6.06 -13.77 -2.80
CA LEU A 28 -5.39 -14.04 -4.07
C LEU A 28 -5.81 -13.00 -5.11
N LEU A 29 -4.84 -12.24 -5.61
CA LEU A 29 -5.02 -11.16 -6.59
C LEU A 29 -4.27 -11.45 -7.89
N CYS A 30 -4.67 -10.81 -9.00
CA CYS A 30 -3.82 -10.77 -10.20
C CYS A 30 -2.51 -10.03 -9.93
N ASP A 31 -1.50 -10.30 -10.75
CA ASP A 31 -0.20 -9.64 -10.68
C ASP A 31 -0.31 -8.10 -10.74
N GLU A 32 -1.29 -7.56 -11.50
CA GLU A 32 -1.58 -6.13 -11.54
C GLU A 32 -2.16 -5.60 -10.22
N CYS A 33 -3.20 -6.24 -9.68
CA CYS A 33 -3.82 -5.82 -8.42
C CYS A 33 -2.85 -5.99 -7.24
N PHE A 34 -2.04 -7.05 -7.25
CA PHE A 34 -0.94 -7.27 -6.32
C PHE A 34 0.09 -6.15 -6.44
N SER A 35 0.53 -5.77 -7.64
CA SER A 35 1.52 -4.69 -7.83
C SER A 35 1.01 -3.34 -7.31
N VAL A 36 -0.29 -3.07 -7.44
CA VAL A 36 -0.90 -1.88 -6.86
C VAL A 36 -0.90 -1.94 -5.33
N GLU A 37 -1.25 -3.10 -4.75
CA GLU A 37 -1.24 -3.27 -3.30
C GLU A 37 0.14 -3.26 -2.68
N ASP A 38 1.10 -3.87 -3.35
CA ASP A 38 2.52 -3.84 -2.99
C ASP A 38 3.03 -2.39 -2.92
N GLN A 39 2.74 -1.58 -3.95
CA GLN A 39 3.04 -0.15 -3.93
C GLN A 39 2.34 0.60 -2.79
N VAL A 40 1.09 0.26 -2.50
CA VAL A 40 0.34 0.87 -1.40
C VAL A 40 0.94 0.49 -0.04
N ASN A 41 1.37 -0.76 0.13
CA ASN A 41 2.06 -1.22 1.32
C ASN A 41 3.41 -0.51 1.50
N ASP A 42 4.18 -0.34 0.43
CA ASP A 42 5.42 0.45 0.44
C ASP A 42 5.17 1.90 0.91
N TYR A 43 4.11 2.53 0.38
CA TYR A 43 3.71 3.88 0.82
C TYR A 43 3.21 3.90 2.27
N LYS A 44 2.53 2.85 2.72
CA LYS A 44 2.06 2.71 4.10
C LYS A 44 3.24 2.62 5.07
N GLU A 45 4.20 1.75 4.80
CA GLU A 45 5.41 1.61 5.59
C GLU A 45 6.21 2.92 5.63
N GLU A 46 6.38 3.61 4.50
CA GLU A 46 7.06 4.91 4.48
C GLU A 46 6.32 5.97 5.33
N ILE A 47 4.98 5.95 5.34
CA ILE A 47 4.18 6.83 6.20
C ILE A 47 4.37 6.48 7.68
N GLU A 48 4.33 5.20 8.03
CA GLU A 48 4.47 4.73 9.41
C GLU A 48 5.87 5.03 9.96
N ASP A 49 6.92 4.82 9.15
CA ASP A 49 8.30 5.15 9.51
C ASP A 49 8.44 6.65 9.80
N ILE A 50 7.94 7.50 8.89
CA ILE A 50 7.95 8.96 9.09
C ILE A 50 7.15 9.38 10.32
N GLN A 51 5.99 8.75 10.58
CA GLN A 51 5.20 9.03 11.78
C GLN A 51 5.94 8.61 13.06
N CYS A 52 6.55 7.43 13.04
CA CYS A 52 7.34 6.89 14.15
C CYS A 52 8.52 7.81 14.48
N ASP A 53 9.25 8.30 13.48
CA ASP A 53 10.32 9.27 13.65
C ASP A 53 9.83 10.63 14.17
N LEU A 54 8.68 11.09 13.66
CA LEU A 54 8.04 12.30 14.12
C LEU A 54 7.65 12.21 15.60
N GLU A 55 7.17 11.06 16.05
CA GLU A 55 6.81 10.77 17.44
C GLU A 55 8.03 10.58 18.34
N ASN A 56 9.06 9.88 17.86
CA ASN A 56 10.32 9.69 18.56
C ASN A 56 11.19 10.96 18.61
N HIS A 57 10.72 12.07 18.02
CA HIS A 57 11.41 13.36 18.03
C HIS A 57 12.86 13.27 17.53
N THR A 58 13.10 12.44 16.52
CA THR A 58 14.45 12.21 15.99
C THR A 58 15.10 13.52 15.55
N GLU A 59 16.37 13.70 15.93
CA GLU A 59 17.03 15.01 15.85
C GLU A 59 17.15 15.54 14.42
N TYR A 60 17.23 14.65 13.42
CA TYR A 60 17.29 15.01 12.02
C TYR A 60 15.94 15.52 11.46
N MET A 61 14.81 15.22 12.11
CA MET A 61 13.48 15.72 11.73
C MET A 61 13.11 17.05 12.41
N LYS A 62 13.85 17.50 13.43
CA LYS A 62 13.56 18.76 14.16
C LYS A 62 13.55 20.00 13.25
N GLY A 63 14.32 19.99 12.16
CA GLY A 63 14.40 21.11 11.21
C GLY A 63 13.28 21.17 10.18
N ASP A 64 12.79 20.00 9.71
CA ASP A 64 11.88 19.91 8.55
C ASP A 64 10.58 19.15 8.85
N ARG A 65 10.15 19.16 10.12
CA ARG A 65 8.93 18.50 10.60
C ARG A 65 7.70 18.80 9.74
N ARG A 66 7.66 19.98 9.11
CA ARG A 66 6.60 20.43 8.21
C ARG A 66 6.69 19.81 6.80
N GLY A 67 7.89 19.59 6.27
CA GLY A 67 8.08 18.87 5.01
C GLY A 67 7.76 17.39 5.14
N TRP A 68 8.16 16.76 6.24
CA TRP A 68 7.79 15.36 6.54
C TRP A 68 6.27 15.17 6.60
N LYS A 69 5.54 16.08 7.26
CA LYS A 69 4.06 16.08 7.24
C LYS A 69 3.47 16.27 5.84
N LYS A 70 4.11 17.07 4.98
CA LYS A 70 3.69 17.18 3.57
C LYS A 70 3.93 15.88 2.82
N LYS A 71 5.10 15.26 2.99
CA LYS A 71 5.43 13.97 2.36
C LYS A 71 4.41 12.89 2.73
N VAL A 72 4.06 12.77 4.02
CA VAL A 72 2.99 11.88 4.49
C VAL A 72 1.66 12.18 3.79
N LYS A 73 1.28 13.45 3.67
CA LYS A 73 0.05 13.83 2.98
C LYS A 73 0.08 13.46 1.49
N GLU A 74 1.20 13.68 0.81
CA GLU A 74 1.38 13.30 -0.59
C GLU A 74 1.31 11.78 -0.78
N LEU A 75 1.89 11.01 0.12
CA LEU A 75 1.80 9.54 0.12
C LEU A 75 0.36 9.07 0.34
N LYS A 76 -0.36 9.66 1.30
CA LYS A 76 -1.80 9.38 1.50
C LYS A 76 -2.63 9.71 0.25
N GLU A 77 -2.32 10.81 -0.45
CA GLU A 77 -2.99 11.14 -1.72
C GLU A 77 -2.65 10.14 -2.83
N LYS A 78 -1.43 9.59 -2.88
CA LYS A 78 -1.08 8.52 -3.83
C LYS A 78 -1.85 7.24 -3.53
N ILE A 79 -1.91 6.82 -2.26
CA ILE A 79 -2.70 5.65 -1.82
C ILE A 79 -4.17 5.83 -2.23
N LYS A 80 -4.74 7.03 -2.01
CA LYS A 80 -6.10 7.37 -2.42
C LYS A 80 -6.32 7.31 -3.94
N LYS A 81 -5.34 7.76 -4.73
CA LYS A 81 -5.39 7.65 -6.21
C LYS A 81 -5.35 6.20 -6.70
N LEU A 82 -4.72 5.30 -5.93
CA LEU A 82 -4.67 3.88 -6.23
C LEU A 82 -5.94 3.12 -5.80
N GLY A 83 -6.92 3.85 -5.24
CA GLY A 83 -8.21 3.30 -4.82
C GLY A 83 -8.22 2.71 -3.41
N PHE A 84 -7.20 3.01 -2.61
CA PHE A 84 -7.12 2.57 -1.21
C PHE A 84 -7.28 3.76 -0.27
N ASP A 85 -7.83 3.50 0.92
CA ASP A 85 -7.82 4.49 1.99
C ASP A 85 -6.82 4.06 3.07
N PHE A 86 -5.86 4.94 3.38
CA PHE A 86 -4.84 4.66 4.40
C PHE A 86 -5.46 4.44 5.79
N GLU A 87 -6.63 5.02 6.08
CA GLU A 87 -7.29 4.81 7.38
C GLU A 87 -8.02 3.46 7.46
N GLU A 88 -8.25 2.79 6.32
CA GLU A 88 -8.86 1.45 6.24
C GLU A 88 -7.83 0.32 6.04
N LEU A 89 -6.53 0.66 5.94
CA LEU A 89 -5.39 -0.24 5.74
C LEU A 89 -4.68 -0.61 7.04
#